data_AF-A0A267ML66-F1
#
_entry.id   AF-A0A267ML66-F1
#
_cell.length_a   1.000
_cell.length_b   1.000
_cell.length_c   1.000
_cell.angle_alpha   90.00
_cell.angle_beta   90.00
_cell.angle_gamma   90.00
#
_symmetry.space_group_name_H-M   'P 1'
#
loop_
_entity.id
_entity.type
_entity.pdbx_description
1 polymer ?
#
loop_
_entity_poly.entity_id
_entity_poly.type
_entity_poly.pdbx_seq_one_letter_code
_entity_poly.pdbx_strand_id
1 'polypeptide(L)'
;MMFIIANKSNNDEIHKIVHTTINEIYSKYYPEEVVQFFLDYHSRNNITKALREECILLIEKEGRIIGTGSLLKNEIKRMFILPEYQGNGYGSLLLEELERRAKKEGYDTVVLDSSLAAYSLYEKKGYIPIKYNKIVTPNGQLLCYNEMIKTFANEEHLIDYNNRVFKSISNSDNGEVSGSTIFKYKQENNIIWAEYSGGQITRGYLIGTSDKEGKLDFSYQHVNIENQIRTGECKSTPEILSDGRIKLLEEWEWTSGQKSKGSSVLEEVNLKEKL
;
A
#
# COMPACT_ATOMS: atom_id res chain seq x y z
N MET A 1 -0.57 -1.95 -16.59
CA MET A 1 0.70 -1.46 -16.01
C MET A 1 1.40 -2.63 -15.38
N MET A 2 2.69 -2.80 -15.63
CA MET A 2 3.45 -4.00 -15.26
C MET A 2 4.80 -3.62 -14.67
N PHE A 3 5.27 -4.40 -13.69
CA PHE A 3 6.64 -4.33 -13.20
C PHE A 3 7.50 -5.39 -13.88
N ILE A 4 8.66 -4.99 -14.37
CA ILE A 4 9.62 -5.86 -15.04
C ILE A 4 10.90 -5.86 -14.22
N ILE A 5 11.47 -7.04 -13.97
CA ILE A 5 12.82 -7.14 -13.41
C ILE A 5 13.79 -6.89 -14.55
N ALA A 6 14.62 -5.85 -14.43
CA ALA A 6 15.56 -5.49 -15.45
C ALA A 6 16.65 -6.56 -15.59
N ASN A 7 17.14 -6.73 -16.81
CA ASN A 7 18.33 -7.51 -17.12
C ASN A 7 19.35 -6.64 -17.87
N LYS A 8 20.49 -7.24 -18.25
CA LYS A 8 21.61 -6.52 -18.90
C LYS A 8 21.20 -5.74 -20.15
N SER A 9 20.22 -6.23 -20.92
CA SER A 9 19.73 -5.55 -22.14
C SER A 9 19.01 -4.23 -21.85
N ASN A 10 18.56 -4.00 -20.61
CA ASN A 10 17.85 -2.78 -20.23
C ASN A 10 18.77 -1.61 -19.85
N ASN A 11 20.09 -1.75 -19.91
CA ASN A 11 21.03 -0.71 -19.46
C ASN A 11 20.77 0.65 -20.13
N ASP A 12 20.65 0.66 -21.46
CA ASP A 12 20.46 1.91 -22.21
C ASP A 12 19.13 2.59 -21.88
N GLU A 13 18.06 1.81 -21.69
CA GLU A 13 16.75 2.35 -21.34
C GLU A 13 16.76 2.94 -19.92
N ILE A 14 17.36 2.24 -18.95
CA ILE A 14 17.54 2.74 -17.58
C ILE A 14 18.36 4.03 -17.61
N HIS A 15 19.50 4.01 -18.31
CA HIS A 15 20.36 5.18 -18.44
C HIS A 15 19.59 6.38 -19.01
N LYS A 16 18.82 6.16 -20.07
CA LYS A 16 18.00 7.19 -20.70
C LYS A 16 16.98 7.78 -19.72
N ILE A 17 16.22 6.95 -18.99
CA ILE A 17 15.23 7.40 -18.01
C ILE A 17 15.89 8.24 -16.91
N VAL A 18 16.98 7.73 -16.34
CA VAL A 18 17.72 8.39 -15.26
C VAL A 18 18.27 9.74 -15.72
N HIS A 19 18.98 9.78 -16.85
CA HIS A 19 19.59 11.01 -17.37
C HIS A 19 18.57 12.06 -17.81
N THR A 20 17.48 11.62 -18.45
CA THR A 20 16.37 12.53 -18.83
C THR A 20 15.77 13.17 -17.58
N THR A 21 15.48 12.36 -16.56
CA THR A 21 14.88 12.84 -15.32
C THR A 21 15.81 13.78 -14.55
N ILE A 22 17.10 13.46 -14.45
CA ILE A 22 18.09 14.33 -13.79
C ILE A 22 18.18 15.68 -14.50
N ASN A 23 18.33 15.71 -15.83
CA ASN A 23 18.47 16.96 -16.57
C ASN A 23 17.25 17.89 -16.43
N GLU A 24 16.05 17.34 -16.55
CA GLU A 24 14.81 18.15 -16.55
C GLU A 24 14.35 18.57 -15.15
N ILE A 25 14.62 17.75 -14.13
CA ILE A 25 14.09 17.96 -12.79
C ILE A 25 15.14 18.55 -11.86
N TYR A 26 16.37 18.03 -11.86
CA TYR A 26 17.36 18.35 -10.82
C TYR A 26 17.95 19.75 -10.98
N SER A 27 17.96 20.29 -12.20
CA SER A 27 18.35 21.68 -12.49
C SER A 27 17.51 22.72 -11.74
N LYS A 28 16.32 22.36 -11.25
CA LYS A 28 15.46 23.22 -10.43
C LYS A 28 15.86 23.24 -8.95
N TYR A 29 16.64 22.27 -8.50
CA TYR A 29 16.99 22.05 -7.09
C TYR A 29 18.48 22.18 -6.82
N TYR A 30 19.32 22.01 -7.85
CA TYR A 30 20.75 21.90 -7.72
C TYR A 30 21.48 22.74 -8.78
N PRO A 31 22.66 23.30 -8.47
CA PRO A 31 23.56 23.88 -9.46
C PRO A 31 23.96 22.88 -10.54
N GLU A 32 24.31 23.38 -11.72
CA GLU A 32 24.67 22.55 -12.89
C GLU A 32 25.78 21.54 -12.58
N GLU A 33 26.77 21.91 -11.78
CA GLU A 33 27.88 21.03 -11.41
C GLU A 33 27.42 19.85 -10.53
N VAL A 34 26.41 20.07 -9.69
CA VAL A 34 25.80 19.00 -8.89
C VAL A 34 24.93 18.11 -9.78
N VAL A 35 24.22 18.68 -10.74
CA VAL A 35 23.48 17.90 -11.77
C VAL A 35 24.46 17.01 -12.55
N GLN A 36 25.59 17.55 -13.00
CA GLN A 36 26.61 16.77 -13.70
C GLN A 36 27.17 15.65 -12.82
N PHE A 37 27.42 15.92 -11.54
CA PHE A 37 27.84 14.88 -10.58
C PHE A 37 26.83 13.73 -10.50
N PHE A 38 25.52 14.03 -10.48
CA PHE A 38 24.47 13.00 -10.52
C PHE A 38 24.49 12.19 -11.83
N LEU A 39 24.70 12.84 -12.98
CA LEU A 39 24.78 12.17 -14.28
C LEU A 39 25.98 11.22 -14.35
N ASP A 40 27.15 11.67 -13.88
CA ASP A 40 28.38 10.88 -13.85
C ASP A 40 28.26 9.67 -12.91
N TYR A 41 27.67 9.90 -11.72
CA TYR A 41 27.36 8.82 -10.78
C TYR A 41 26.44 7.78 -11.43
N HIS A 42 25.46 8.20 -12.22
CA HIS A 42 24.54 7.34 -12.97
C HIS A 42 25.04 7.01 -14.40
N SER A 43 26.35 6.87 -14.60
CA SER A 43 26.91 6.41 -15.87
C SER A 43 26.46 5.00 -16.24
N ARG A 44 26.48 4.67 -17.54
CA ARG A 44 26.18 3.30 -18.05
C ARG A 44 26.99 2.21 -17.35
N ASN A 45 28.25 2.50 -17.03
CA ASN A 45 29.14 1.57 -16.33
C ASN A 45 28.64 1.28 -14.91
N ASN A 46 28.19 2.31 -14.18
CA ASN A 46 27.64 2.12 -12.83
C ASN A 46 26.28 1.44 -12.87
N ILE A 47 25.43 1.74 -13.85
CA ILE A 47 24.17 1.00 -14.08
C ILE A 47 24.47 -0.47 -14.42
N THR A 48 25.50 -0.76 -15.21
CA THR A 48 25.93 -2.15 -15.50
C THR A 48 26.34 -2.90 -14.24
N LYS A 49 27.04 -2.23 -13.31
CA LYS A 49 27.39 -2.81 -12.01
C LYS A 49 26.13 -3.08 -11.18
N ALA A 50 25.23 -2.09 -11.08
CA ALA A 50 23.97 -2.22 -10.36
C ALA A 50 23.11 -3.37 -10.90
N LEU A 51 23.03 -3.57 -12.22
CA LEU A 51 22.32 -4.70 -12.85
C LEU A 51 22.87 -6.09 -12.48
N ARG A 52 24.06 -6.17 -11.88
CA ARG A 52 24.65 -7.42 -11.38
C ARG A 52 24.44 -7.63 -9.88
N GLU A 53 24.31 -6.54 -9.13
CA GLU A 53 24.36 -6.54 -7.67
C GLU A 53 22.98 -6.29 -7.05
N GLU A 54 22.07 -5.67 -7.78
CA GLU A 54 20.80 -5.16 -7.27
C GLU A 54 19.61 -5.70 -8.04
N CYS A 55 18.46 -5.78 -7.36
CA CYS A 55 17.18 -6.02 -8.02
C CYS A 55 16.67 -4.68 -8.59
N ILE A 56 16.82 -4.49 -9.90
CA ILE A 56 16.29 -3.30 -10.58
C ILE A 56 14.89 -3.61 -11.14
N LEU A 57 13.92 -2.78 -10.79
CA LEU A 57 12.55 -2.81 -11.30
C LEU A 57 12.32 -1.69 -12.29
N LEU A 58 11.59 -2.02 -13.34
CA LEU A 58 11.11 -1.11 -14.35
C LEU A 58 9.59 -1.09 -14.30
N ILE A 59 9.01 0.10 -14.43
CA ILE A 59 7.56 0.26 -14.54
C ILE A 59 7.19 0.51 -16.00
N GLU A 60 6.31 -0.34 -16.53
CA GLU A 60 5.85 -0.28 -17.92
C GLU A 60 4.38 0.13 -18.00
N LYS A 61 4.10 1.11 -18.86
CA LYS A 61 2.75 1.54 -19.25
C LYS A 61 2.62 1.50 -20.76
N GLU A 62 1.64 0.73 -21.25
CA GLU A 62 1.28 0.66 -22.68
C GLU A 62 2.48 0.32 -23.59
N GLY A 63 3.30 -0.66 -23.18
CA GLY A 63 4.48 -1.09 -23.95
C GLY A 63 5.69 -0.16 -23.85
N ARG A 64 5.61 0.92 -23.05
CA ARG A 64 6.73 1.84 -22.80
C ARG A 64 7.21 1.74 -21.37
N ILE A 65 8.52 1.64 -21.17
CA ILE A 65 9.14 1.76 -19.85
C ILE A 65 9.18 3.23 -19.47
N ILE A 66 8.56 3.58 -18.34
CA ILE A 66 8.37 4.98 -17.92
C ILE A 66 9.13 5.33 -16.64
N GLY A 67 9.77 4.34 -16.00
CA GLY A 67 10.46 4.55 -14.75
C GLY A 67 11.29 3.35 -14.32
N THR A 68 12.18 3.60 -13.36
CA THR A 68 13.10 2.63 -12.79
C THR A 68 13.30 2.89 -11.29
N GLY A 69 13.61 1.83 -10.54
CA GLY A 69 13.91 1.84 -9.13
C GLY A 69 14.64 0.55 -8.77
N SER A 70 15.62 0.60 -7.88
CA SER A 70 16.39 -0.59 -7.51
C SER A 70 16.42 -0.82 -6.01
N LEU A 71 16.57 -2.09 -5.65
CA LEU A 71 16.70 -2.55 -4.28
C LEU A 71 17.99 -3.35 -4.13
N LEU A 72 18.82 -2.94 -3.18
CA LEU A 72 19.98 -3.69 -2.71
C LEU A 72 19.78 -4.00 -1.24
N LYS A 73 19.52 -5.26 -0.88
CA LYS A 73 19.11 -5.63 0.48
C LYS A 73 17.85 -4.83 0.88
N ASN A 74 17.95 -3.95 1.87
CA ASN A 74 16.89 -3.03 2.28
C ASN A 74 17.11 -1.58 1.83
N GLU A 75 18.05 -1.32 0.93
CA GLU A 75 18.37 0.02 0.46
C GLU A 75 17.73 0.28 -0.91
N ILE A 76 16.81 1.24 -0.98
CA ILE A 76 16.19 1.69 -2.22
C ILE A 76 17.07 2.73 -2.90
N LYS A 77 17.35 2.51 -4.18
CA LYS A 77 18.19 3.33 -5.03
C LYS A 77 17.49 3.64 -6.35
N ARG A 78 18.03 4.62 -7.09
CA ARG A 78 17.67 4.92 -8.49
C ARG A 78 16.16 5.04 -8.77
N MET A 79 15.44 5.68 -7.87
CA MET A 79 14.01 5.95 -8.05
C MET A 79 13.80 7.12 -9.02
N PHE A 80 13.48 6.82 -10.29
CA PHE A 80 13.25 7.81 -11.33
C PHE A 80 12.02 7.45 -12.17
N ILE A 81 11.13 8.41 -12.34
CA ILE A 81 10.00 8.36 -13.28
C ILE A 81 10.23 9.46 -14.31
N LEU A 82 10.04 9.13 -15.59
CA LEU A 82 10.13 10.10 -16.68
C LEU A 82 9.26 11.34 -16.41
N PRO A 83 9.76 12.56 -16.67
CA PRO A 83 9.08 13.81 -16.31
C PRO A 83 7.62 13.89 -16.76
N GLU A 84 7.29 13.44 -17.97
CA GLU A 84 5.93 13.49 -18.51
C GLU A 84 4.95 12.52 -17.83
N TYR A 85 5.45 11.60 -17.00
CA TYR A 85 4.65 10.67 -16.20
C TYR A 85 4.65 11.02 -14.70
N GLN A 86 5.37 12.05 -14.26
CA GLN A 86 5.37 12.46 -12.85
C GLN A 86 4.01 13.06 -12.42
N GLY A 87 3.76 13.10 -11.11
CA GLY A 87 2.48 13.58 -10.55
C GLY A 87 1.29 12.61 -10.69
N ASN A 88 1.48 11.46 -11.36
CA ASN A 88 0.41 10.47 -11.62
C ASN A 88 0.47 9.23 -10.71
N GLY A 89 1.23 9.27 -9.61
CA GLY A 89 1.33 8.17 -8.64
C GLY A 89 2.31 7.03 -9.00
N TYR A 90 2.93 7.03 -10.18
CA TYR A 90 3.86 5.95 -10.59
C TYR A 90 5.09 5.80 -9.67
N GLY A 91 5.62 6.91 -9.14
CA GLY A 91 6.72 6.86 -8.17
C GLY A 91 6.31 6.19 -6.85
N SER A 92 5.06 6.41 -6.41
CA SER A 92 4.50 5.74 -5.24
C SER A 92 4.31 4.25 -5.47
N LEU A 93 3.74 3.86 -6.60
CA LEU A 93 3.53 2.45 -6.95
C LEU A 93 4.86 1.67 -7.02
N LEU A 94 5.88 2.27 -7.63
CA LEU A 94 7.21 1.67 -7.72
C LEU A 94 7.87 1.54 -6.33
N LEU A 95 7.74 2.56 -5.48
CA LEU A 95 8.24 2.54 -4.11
C LEU A 95 7.58 1.43 -3.30
N GLU A 96 6.26 1.30 -3.36
CA GLU A 96 5.47 0.27 -2.67
C GLU A 96 5.88 -1.14 -3.10
N GLU A 97 6.14 -1.37 -4.40
CA GLU A 97 6.59 -2.67 -4.89
C GLU A 97 8.01 -3.01 -4.42
N LEU A 98 8.92 -2.03 -4.32
CA LEU A 98 10.26 -2.23 -3.75
C LEU A 98 10.18 -2.51 -2.24
N GLU A 99 9.35 -1.78 -1.51
CA GLU A 99 9.07 -2.02 -0.09
C GLU A 99 8.53 -3.43 0.14
N ARG A 100 7.56 -3.87 -0.67
CA ARG A 100 7.01 -5.23 -0.60
C ARG A 100 8.07 -6.31 -0.82
N ARG A 101 9.05 -6.06 -1.70
CA ARG A 101 10.18 -7.00 -1.92
C ARG A 101 11.12 -7.04 -0.74
N ALA A 102 11.49 -5.88 -0.18
CA ALA A 102 12.31 -5.82 1.03
C ALA A 102 11.63 -6.58 2.20
N LYS A 103 10.31 -6.40 2.40
CA LYS A 103 9.53 -7.19 3.38
C LYS A 103 9.62 -8.68 3.11
N LYS A 104 9.44 -9.10 1.85
CA LYS A 104 9.49 -10.52 1.45
C LYS A 104 10.87 -11.15 1.69
N GLU A 105 11.94 -10.35 1.62
CA GLU A 105 13.30 -10.77 1.95
C GLU A 105 13.59 -10.76 3.46
N GLY A 106 12.62 -10.40 4.30
CA GLY A 106 12.71 -10.45 5.76
C GLY A 106 13.27 -9.19 6.40
N TYR A 107 13.27 -8.06 5.69
CA TYR A 107 13.69 -6.78 6.27
C TYR A 107 12.51 -6.08 6.95
N ASP A 108 12.70 -5.62 8.18
CA ASP A 108 11.72 -4.83 8.95
C ASP A 108 11.79 -3.32 8.64
N THR A 109 12.82 -2.90 7.92
CA THR A 109 13.07 -1.50 7.59
C THR A 109 13.54 -1.36 6.16
N VAL A 110 13.32 -0.19 5.57
CA VAL A 110 13.90 0.23 4.29
C VAL A 110 14.56 1.58 4.46
N VAL A 111 15.73 1.73 3.86
CA VAL A 111 16.52 2.96 3.87
C VAL A 111 16.72 3.49 2.46
N LEU A 112 16.90 4.80 2.33
CA LEU A 112 17.21 5.44 1.06
C LEU A 112 17.94 6.77 1.25
N ASP A 113 18.67 7.17 0.21
CA ASP A 113 19.22 8.52 0.08
C ASP A 113 18.29 9.37 -0.79
N SER A 114 17.63 10.34 -0.18
CA SER A 114 16.69 11.25 -0.81
C SER A 114 17.37 12.52 -1.31
N SER A 115 17.28 12.75 -2.62
CA SER A 115 17.55 14.08 -3.20
C SER A 115 16.49 15.09 -2.77
N LEU A 116 16.82 16.38 -2.83
CA LEU A 116 15.89 17.47 -2.51
C LEU A 116 14.60 17.39 -3.36
N ALA A 117 14.73 16.96 -4.62
CA ALA A 117 13.59 16.79 -5.54
C ALA A 117 12.62 15.67 -5.10
N ALA A 118 13.11 14.63 -4.41
CA ALA A 118 12.32 13.46 -4.04
C ALA A 118 11.88 13.46 -2.56
N TYR A 119 12.37 14.38 -1.74
CA TYR A 119 12.12 14.40 -0.29
C TYR A 119 10.63 14.32 0.07
N SER A 120 9.80 15.18 -0.54
CA SER A 120 8.36 15.22 -0.24
C SER A 120 7.62 13.92 -0.61
N LEU A 121 8.10 13.16 -1.60
CA LEU A 121 7.52 11.85 -1.92
C LEU A 121 7.72 10.87 -0.76
N TYR A 122 8.94 10.79 -0.24
CA TYR A 122 9.28 9.84 0.82
C TYR A 122 8.66 10.24 2.16
N GLU A 123 8.70 11.53 2.50
CA GLU A 123 8.04 12.06 3.70
C GLU A 123 6.54 11.68 3.72
N LYS A 124 5.82 11.90 2.60
CA LYS A 124 4.40 11.51 2.46
C LYS A 124 4.17 10.00 2.54
N LYS A 125 5.20 9.19 2.29
CA LYS A 125 5.14 7.72 2.34
C LYS A 125 5.61 7.14 3.67
N GLY A 126 5.80 8.00 4.68
CA GLY A 126 6.13 7.61 6.05
C GLY A 126 7.62 7.39 6.29
N TYR A 127 8.49 7.87 5.40
CA TYR A 127 9.93 7.89 5.68
C TYR A 127 10.27 9.07 6.58
N ILE A 128 11.15 8.83 7.54
CA ILE A 128 11.63 9.83 8.49
C ILE A 128 13.11 10.11 8.17
N PRO A 129 13.54 11.38 8.08
CA PRO A 129 14.95 11.71 7.90
C PRO A 129 15.74 11.33 9.16
N ILE A 130 16.83 10.59 8.98
CA ILE A 130 17.73 10.19 10.08
C ILE A 130 19.08 10.90 10.02
N LYS A 131 19.49 11.35 8.84
CA LYS A 131 20.75 12.07 8.67
C LYS A 131 20.70 13.01 7.47
N TYR A 132 21.23 14.21 7.68
CA TYR A 132 21.51 15.15 6.59
C TYR A 132 22.96 15.01 6.14
N ASN A 133 23.18 14.80 4.85
CA ASN A 133 24.50 14.60 4.26
C ASN A 133 24.82 15.68 3.22
N LYS A 134 26.11 15.95 3.05
CA LYS A 134 26.63 16.85 2.02
C LYS A 134 27.88 16.28 1.37
N ILE A 135 27.97 16.40 0.05
CA ILE A 135 29.17 16.08 -0.74
C ILE A 135 29.63 17.37 -1.42
N VAL A 136 30.93 17.66 -1.30
CA VAL A 136 31.55 18.76 -2.06
C VAL A 136 31.93 18.21 -3.43
N THR A 137 31.37 18.76 -4.50
CA THR A 137 31.75 18.39 -5.87
C THR A 137 33.19 18.85 -6.17
N PRO A 138 33.86 18.35 -7.22
CA PRO A 138 35.21 18.78 -7.58
C PRO A 138 35.36 20.30 -7.75
N ASN A 139 34.28 20.99 -8.12
CA ASN A 139 34.24 22.44 -8.32
C ASN A 139 33.78 23.22 -7.06
N GLY A 140 33.65 22.57 -5.91
CA GLY A 140 33.32 23.22 -4.63
C GLY A 140 31.83 23.40 -4.34
N GLN A 141 30.93 22.97 -5.24
CA GLN A 141 29.47 23.03 -5.00
C GLN A 141 29.03 21.95 -4.02
N LEU A 142 27.92 22.18 -3.31
CA LEU A 142 27.38 21.25 -2.31
C LEU A 142 26.20 20.46 -2.85
N LEU A 143 26.38 19.14 -2.99
CA LEU A 143 25.28 18.20 -3.16
C LEU A 143 24.74 17.86 -1.77
N CYS A 144 23.50 18.28 -1.50
CA CYS A 144 22.82 18.01 -0.23
C CYS A 144 21.72 16.95 -0.42
N TYR A 145 21.64 16.00 0.51
CA TYR A 145 20.66 14.91 0.48
C TYR A 145 20.38 14.40 1.90
N ASN A 146 19.24 13.74 2.08
CA ASN A 146 18.84 13.16 3.36
C ASN A 146 18.85 11.64 3.29
N GLU A 147 19.50 10.99 4.24
CA GLU A 147 19.28 9.58 4.54
C GLU A 147 17.94 9.47 5.27
N MET A 148 17.04 8.65 4.75
CA MET A 148 15.70 8.46 5.31
C MET A 148 15.42 6.97 5.53
N ILE A 149 14.67 6.67 6.59
CA ILE A 149 14.26 5.31 6.94
C ILE A 149 12.75 5.21 7.04
N LYS A 150 12.20 4.07 6.64
CA LYS A 150 10.85 3.64 6.97
C LYS A 150 10.92 2.30 7.67
N THR A 151 10.37 2.23 8.86
CA THR A 151 10.13 0.96 9.55
C THR A 151 8.78 0.44 9.12
N PHE A 152 8.75 -0.81 8.69
CA PHE A 152 7.50 -1.49 8.42
C PHE A 152 6.79 -1.76 9.74
N ALA A 153 5.49 -1.48 9.79
CA ALA A 153 4.68 -2.03 10.87
C ALA A 153 4.80 -3.57 10.79
N ASN A 154 5.22 -4.18 11.91
CA ASN A 154 5.15 -5.63 12.09
C ASN A 154 3.69 -6.01 12.22
N GLU A 155 3.00 -6.05 11.09
CA GLU A 155 1.62 -6.47 10.99
C GLU A 155 1.58 -7.66 10.03
N GLU A 156 2.09 -8.80 10.50
CA GLU A 156 1.57 -10.09 10.04
C GLU A 156 0.12 -10.20 10.55
N HIS A 157 -0.80 -9.49 9.91
CA HIS A 157 -2.21 -9.84 10.01
C HIS A 157 -2.37 -11.19 9.32
N LEU A 158 -2.71 -12.22 10.10
CA LEU A 158 -3.00 -13.55 9.57
C LEU A 158 -4.12 -13.53 8.51
N ILE A 159 -4.96 -12.50 8.54
CA ILE A 159 -6.13 -12.33 7.68
C ILE A 159 -6.19 -10.89 7.14
N ASP A 160 -6.25 -10.77 5.81
CA ASP A 160 -6.55 -9.53 5.10
C ASP A 160 -8.01 -9.54 4.62
N TYR A 161 -8.81 -8.60 5.11
CA TYR A 161 -10.23 -8.44 4.78
C TYR A 161 -10.47 -7.56 3.54
N ASN A 162 -9.44 -6.94 2.97
CA ASN A 162 -9.59 -6.00 1.89
C ASN A 162 -10.19 -6.65 0.63
N ASN A 163 -11.27 -6.07 0.11
CA ASN A 163 -12.03 -6.57 -1.04
C ASN A 163 -12.75 -7.91 -0.82
N ARG A 164 -12.86 -8.39 0.43
CA ARG A 164 -13.64 -9.59 0.74
C ARG A 164 -15.12 -9.25 0.89
N VAL A 165 -15.96 -10.23 0.59
CA VAL A 165 -17.42 -10.08 0.60
C VAL A 165 -18.02 -11.18 1.45
N PHE A 166 -18.91 -10.80 2.36
CA PHE A 166 -19.54 -11.71 3.31
C PHE A 166 -21.06 -11.66 3.21
N LYS A 167 -21.71 -12.76 3.54
CA LYS A 167 -23.16 -12.86 3.75
C LYS A 167 -23.44 -13.47 5.11
N SER A 168 -24.54 -13.06 5.73
CA SER A 168 -25.02 -13.73 6.95
C SER A 168 -25.57 -15.12 6.61
N ILE A 169 -25.23 -16.11 7.42
CA ILE A 169 -25.76 -17.47 7.35
C ILE A 169 -26.73 -17.74 8.50
N SER A 170 -26.48 -17.12 9.66
CA SER A 170 -27.41 -17.13 10.79
C SER A 170 -27.29 -15.84 11.60
N ASN A 171 -28.37 -15.54 12.33
CA ASN A 171 -28.44 -14.43 13.28
C ASN A 171 -29.46 -14.79 14.37
N SER A 172 -29.25 -14.29 15.58
CA SER A 172 -30.26 -14.33 16.64
C SER A 172 -31.52 -13.51 16.29
N ASP A 173 -32.67 -13.90 16.84
CA ASP A 173 -34.00 -13.36 16.47
C ASP A 173 -34.16 -11.83 16.61
N ASN A 174 -33.32 -11.20 17.45
CA ASN A 174 -33.35 -9.76 17.69
C ASN A 174 -32.41 -8.96 16.77
N GLY A 175 -31.78 -9.61 15.79
CA GLY A 175 -30.91 -8.99 14.79
C GLY A 175 -31.63 -8.66 13.48
N GLU A 176 -31.26 -7.55 12.84
CA GLU A 176 -31.88 -7.12 11.56
C GLU A 176 -31.11 -7.63 10.31
N VAL A 177 -29.95 -8.27 10.49
CA VAL A 177 -29.13 -8.85 9.42
C VAL A 177 -29.65 -10.24 9.06
N SER A 178 -29.79 -10.53 7.75
CA SER A 178 -30.24 -11.83 7.24
C SER A 178 -29.36 -12.33 6.09
N GLY A 179 -29.63 -13.53 5.56
CA GLY A 179 -28.87 -14.08 4.42
C GLY A 179 -28.98 -13.33 3.10
N SER A 180 -29.84 -12.31 3.03
CA SER A 180 -29.89 -11.35 1.92
C SER A 180 -28.94 -10.16 2.10
N THR A 181 -28.37 -9.97 3.30
CA THR A 181 -27.46 -8.87 3.61
C THR A 181 -26.05 -9.20 3.14
N ILE A 182 -25.47 -8.32 2.34
CA ILE A 182 -24.13 -8.46 1.78
C ILE A 182 -23.23 -7.37 2.36
N PHE A 183 -22.06 -7.76 2.85
CA PHE A 183 -21.04 -6.88 3.41
C PHE A 183 -19.83 -6.83 2.46
N LYS A 184 -19.38 -5.63 2.11
CA LYS A 184 -18.21 -5.42 1.23
C LYS A 184 -17.09 -4.76 2.03
N TYR A 185 -16.14 -5.58 2.46
CA TYR A 185 -15.05 -5.15 3.34
C TYR A 185 -13.92 -4.47 2.57
N LYS A 186 -13.30 -3.52 3.26
CA LYS A 186 -12.07 -2.84 2.91
C LYS A 186 -11.18 -2.80 4.15
N GLN A 187 -9.88 -2.83 3.91
CA GLN A 187 -8.89 -2.76 4.97
C GLN A 187 -7.67 -1.99 4.49
N GLU A 188 -7.11 -1.20 5.40
CA GLU A 188 -5.81 -0.54 5.28
C GLU A 188 -5.10 -0.64 6.62
N ASN A 189 -3.96 -1.35 6.66
CA ASN A 189 -3.27 -1.75 7.90
C ASN A 189 -4.25 -2.46 8.87
N ASN A 190 -4.32 -2.03 10.12
CA ASN A 190 -5.23 -2.53 11.12
C ASN A 190 -6.64 -1.92 11.07
N ILE A 191 -6.94 -0.99 10.15
CA ILE A 191 -8.25 -0.31 10.07
C ILE A 191 -9.15 -1.04 9.08
N ILE A 192 -10.37 -1.37 9.48
CA ILE A 192 -11.38 -2.04 8.65
C ILE A 192 -12.64 -1.19 8.51
N TRP A 193 -13.28 -1.28 7.35
CA TRP A 193 -14.62 -0.73 7.14
C TRP A 193 -15.39 -1.53 6.09
N ALA A 194 -16.71 -1.48 6.14
CA ALA A 194 -17.54 -2.10 5.12
C ALA A 194 -18.84 -1.33 4.90
N GLU A 195 -19.29 -1.30 3.64
CA GLU A 195 -20.68 -0.98 3.31
C GLU A 195 -21.49 -2.28 3.24
N TYR A 196 -22.70 -2.24 3.77
CA TYR A 196 -23.61 -3.39 3.72
C TYR A 196 -25.05 -2.99 3.42
N SER A 197 -25.79 -3.90 2.81
CA SER A 197 -27.21 -3.71 2.44
C SER A 197 -27.88 -5.05 2.12
N GLY A 198 -29.21 -5.07 2.11
CA GLY A 198 -30.01 -6.22 1.74
C GLY A 198 -30.84 -6.76 2.93
N GLY A 199 -31.94 -7.43 2.62
CA GLY A 199 -32.94 -7.83 3.61
C GLY A 199 -33.70 -6.61 4.15
N GLN A 200 -33.70 -6.43 5.48
CA GLN A 200 -34.33 -5.30 6.16
C GLN A 200 -33.48 -4.02 6.12
N ILE A 201 -32.27 -4.08 5.60
CA ILE A 201 -31.29 -2.99 5.63
C ILE A 201 -31.23 -2.30 4.27
N THR A 202 -31.61 -1.02 4.24
CA THR A 202 -31.50 -0.18 3.04
C THR A 202 -30.05 0.19 2.78
N ARG A 203 -29.34 0.69 3.80
CA ARG A 203 -27.91 1.01 3.72
C ARG A 203 -27.27 1.01 5.10
N GLY A 204 -26.13 0.34 5.22
CA GLY A 204 -25.34 0.25 6.44
C GLY A 204 -23.86 0.48 6.21
N TYR A 205 -23.18 0.87 7.27
CA TYR A 205 -21.74 1.07 7.31
C TYR A 205 -21.17 0.60 8.65
N LEU A 206 -20.00 -0.03 8.61
CA LEU A 206 -19.21 -0.37 9.79
C LEU A 206 -17.79 0.15 9.66
N ILE A 207 -17.16 0.45 10.80
CA ILE A 207 -15.76 0.85 10.91
C ILE A 207 -15.18 0.38 12.24
N GLY A 208 -13.94 -0.10 12.20
CA GLY A 208 -13.25 -0.57 13.38
C GLY A 208 -11.81 -0.98 13.09
N THR A 209 -11.32 -1.94 13.88
CA THR A 209 -9.95 -2.42 13.79
C THR A 209 -9.87 -3.95 13.71
N SER A 210 -8.82 -4.46 13.06
CA SER A 210 -8.42 -5.87 13.09
C SER A 210 -7.15 -6.05 13.90
N ASP A 211 -7.07 -7.07 14.75
CA ASP A 211 -5.84 -7.47 15.41
C ASP A 211 -4.99 -8.42 14.54
N LYS A 212 -3.83 -8.83 15.05
CA LYS A 212 -2.88 -9.75 14.37
C LYS A 212 -3.46 -11.14 14.09
N GLU A 213 -4.42 -11.60 14.91
CA GLU A 213 -5.12 -12.88 14.74
C GLU A 213 -6.31 -12.76 13.77
N GLY A 214 -6.59 -11.55 13.29
CA GLY A 214 -7.71 -11.23 12.42
C GLY A 214 -9.02 -10.97 13.18
N LYS A 215 -9.01 -10.88 14.53
CA LYS A 215 -10.21 -10.53 15.28
C LYS A 215 -10.57 -9.07 15.03
N LEU A 216 -11.86 -8.82 14.83
CA LEU A 216 -12.38 -7.49 14.57
C LEU A 216 -13.07 -6.92 15.81
N ASP A 217 -12.87 -5.64 16.03
CA ASP A 217 -13.63 -4.83 16.99
C ASP A 217 -14.12 -3.59 16.26
N PHE A 218 -15.44 -3.44 16.11
CA PHE A 218 -16.01 -2.39 15.27
C PHE A 218 -17.35 -1.84 15.77
N SER A 219 -17.64 -0.63 15.34
CA SER A 219 -18.96 -0.01 15.45
C SER A 219 -19.68 -0.08 14.10
N TYR A 220 -21.01 -0.18 14.12
CA TYR A 220 -21.82 -0.24 12.92
C TYR A 220 -23.10 0.59 13.06
N GLN A 221 -23.62 1.02 11.92
CA GLN A 221 -24.85 1.78 11.82
C GLN A 221 -25.57 1.52 10.50
N HIS A 222 -26.90 1.56 10.51
CA HIS A 222 -27.70 1.49 9.29
C HIS A 222 -29.04 2.19 9.37
N VAL A 223 -29.63 2.39 8.20
CA VAL A 223 -31.06 2.70 8.03
C VAL A 223 -31.77 1.44 7.54
N ASN A 224 -32.81 1.04 8.25
CA ASN A 224 -33.67 -0.09 7.85
C ASN A 224 -34.81 0.36 6.93
N ILE A 225 -35.60 -0.58 6.39
CA ILE A 225 -36.71 -0.27 5.47
C ILE A 225 -37.85 0.54 6.12
N GLU A 226 -37.88 0.61 7.46
CA GLU A 226 -38.81 1.44 8.23
C GLU A 226 -38.28 2.87 8.45
N ASN A 227 -37.16 3.24 7.80
CA ASN A 227 -36.43 4.50 7.95
C ASN A 227 -35.93 4.76 9.39
N GLN A 228 -35.71 3.71 10.17
CA GLN A 228 -35.15 3.83 11.51
C GLN A 228 -33.63 3.75 11.45
N ILE A 229 -32.96 4.63 12.21
CA ILE A 229 -31.51 4.58 12.40
C ILE A 229 -31.20 3.59 13.51
N ARG A 230 -30.30 2.65 13.23
CA ARG A 230 -29.75 1.69 14.19
C ARG A 230 -28.24 1.86 14.32
N THR A 231 -27.74 1.70 15.53
CA THR A 231 -26.31 1.75 15.87
C THR A 231 -25.96 0.63 16.86
N GLY A 232 -24.77 0.04 16.72
CA GLY A 232 -24.27 -0.99 17.61
C GLY A 232 -22.75 -1.15 17.56
N GLU A 233 -22.26 -2.03 18.42
CA GLU A 233 -20.86 -2.47 18.52
C GLU A 233 -20.79 -3.97 18.33
N CYS A 234 -19.69 -4.47 17.77
CA CYS A 234 -19.51 -5.87 17.44
C CYS A 234 -18.07 -6.31 17.62
N LYS A 235 -17.91 -7.51 18.16
CA LYS A 235 -16.65 -8.25 18.16
C LYS A 235 -16.80 -9.46 17.25
N SER A 236 -15.87 -9.64 16.33
CA SER A 236 -15.91 -10.74 15.36
C SER A 236 -14.64 -11.57 15.43
N THR A 237 -14.79 -12.88 15.60
CA THR A 237 -13.69 -13.85 15.61
C THR A 237 -13.70 -14.66 14.31
N PRO A 238 -12.58 -14.70 13.56
CA PRO A 238 -12.52 -15.44 12.31
C PRO A 238 -12.22 -16.93 12.51
N GLU A 239 -12.79 -17.75 11.63
CA GLU A 239 -12.45 -19.15 11.39
C GLU A 239 -12.12 -19.35 9.91
N ILE A 240 -10.96 -19.93 9.59
CA ILE A 240 -10.63 -20.33 8.23
C ILE A 240 -11.26 -21.70 7.94
N LEU A 241 -12.14 -21.75 6.94
CA LEU A 241 -12.78 -22.97 6.48
C LEU A 241 -11.80 -23.83 5.67
N SER A 242 -12.12 -25.12 5.52
CA SER A 242 -11.28 -26.08 4.79
C SER A 242 -11.05 -25.72 3.31
N ASP A 243 -11.94 -24.91 2.73
CA ASP A 243 -11.86 -24.41 1.35
C ASP A 243 -11.13 -23.05 1.23
N GLY A 244 -10.58 -22.54 2.34
CA GLY A 244 -9.85 -21.28 2.41
C GLY A 244 -10.72 -20.03 2.56
N ARG A 245 -12.05 -20.17 2.58
CA ARG A 245 -12.97 -19.06 2.89
C ARG A 245 -12.93 -18.70 4.36
N ILE A 246 -13.29 -17.47 4.69
CA ILE A 246 -13.40 -16.99 6.06
C ILE A 246 -14.85 -17.08 6.54
N LYS A 247 -15.03 -17.62 7.74
CA LYS A 247 -16.25 -17.53 8.52
C LYS A 247 -16.01 -16.59 9.70
N LEU A 248 -16.97 -15.72 10.00
CA LEU A 248 -16.92 -14.74 11.07
C LEU A 248 -17.98 -15.08 12.11
N LEU A 249 -17.55 -15.28 13.34
CA LEU A 249 -18.40 -15.46 14.51
C LEU A 249 -18.52 -14.13 15.24
N GLU A 250 -19.71 -13.55 15.22
CA GLU A 250 -19.96 -12.19 15.70
C GLU A 250 -20.75 -12.20 17.00
N GLU A 251 -20.30 -11.37 17.95
CA GLU A 251 -21.03 -11.00 19.15
C GLU A 251 -21.31 -9.50 19.09
N TRP A 252 -22.59 -9.12 19.02
CA TRP A 252 -23.00 -7.74 18.83
C TRP A 252 -23.88 -7.23 19.98
N GLU A 253 -23.85 -5.91 20.17
CA GLU A 253 -24.67 -5.17 21.12
C GLU A 253 -25.24 -3.92 20.45
N TRP A 254 -26.56 -3.74 20.51
CA TRP A 254 -27.17 -2.49 20.08
C TRP A 254 -26.79 -1.37 21.07
N THR A 255 -26.36 -0.22 20.55
CA THR A 255 -26.19 1.00 21.36
C THR A 255 -27.41 1.91 21.30
N SER A 256 -28.29 1.65 20.34
CA SER A 256 -29.60 2.28 20.14
C SER A 256 -30.75 1.38 20.62
N GLY A 257 -31.91 1.96 20.94
CA GLY A 257 -33.09 1.20 21.34
C GLY A 257 -32.93 0.45 22.67
N GLN A 258 -33.37 -0.81 22.72
CA GLN A 258 -33.40 -1.63 23.95
C GLN A 258 -32.03 -2.17 24.38
N LYS A 259 -30.95 -1.85 23.64
CA LYS A 259 -29.59 -2.30 23.92
C LYS A 259 -29.44 -3.80 24.14
N SER A 260 -30.19 -4.59 23.35
CA SER A 260 -30.09 -6.03 23.37
C SER A 260 -28.79 -6.49 22.72
N LYS A 261 -28.39 -7.72 23.05
CA LYS A 261 -27.20 -8.39 22.53
C LYS A 261 -27.60 -9.62 21.74
N GLY A 262 -26.73 -10.07 20.85
CA GLY A 262 -26.94 -11.27 20.07
C GLY A 262 -25.67 -11.76 19.42
N SER A 263 -25.82 -12.80 18.60
CA SER A 263 -24.74 -13.35 17.80
C SER A 263 -25.18 -13.58 16.37
N SER A 264 -24.23 -13.46 15.45
CA SER A 264 -24.39 -13.72 14.03
C SER A 264 -23.22 -14.52 13.50
N VAL A 265 -23.46 -15.21 12.38
CA VAL A 265 -22.41 -15.88 11.61
C VAL A 265 -22.43 -15.32 10.21
N LEU A 266 -21.29 -14.80 9.76
CA LEU A 266 -21.08 -14.44 8.36
C LEU A 266 -20.13 -15.42 7.69
N GLU A 267 -20.35 -15.71 6.41
CA GLU A 267 -19.41 -16.47 5.59
C GLU A 267 -19.00 -15.68 4.35
N GLU A 268 -17.73 -15.81 3.99
CA GLU A 268 -17.18 -15.26 2.76
C GLU A 268 -17.87 -15.90 1.54
N VAL A 269 -18.14 -15.08 0.54
CA VAL A 269 -18.71 -15.49 -0.74
C VAL A 269 -17.77 -15.13 -1.89
N ASN A 270 -17.49 -16.11 -2.74
CA ASN A 270 -16.71 -15.89 -3.95
C ASN A 270 -17.61 -15.26 -5.02
N LEU A 271 -17.40 -13.99 -5.36
CA LEU A 271 -18.11 -13.31 -6.45
C LEU A 271 -17.65 -13.74 -7.86
N LYS A 272 -17.43 -15.05 -8.08
CA LYS A 272 -17.16 -15.64 -9.40
C LYS A 272 -18.36 -16.36 -10.02
N GLU A 273 -19.49 -16.42 -9.34
CA GLU A 273 -20.73 -16.99 -9.88
C GLU A 273 -21.80 -15.90 -10.01
N LYS A 274 -21.73 -15.12 -11.10
CA LYS A 274 -22.84 -14.44 -11.80
C LYS A 274 -22.26 -13.42 -12.79
N LEU A 275 -21.78 -13.94 -13.92
CA LEU A 275 -21.88 -13.29 -15.23
C LEU A 275 -22.46 -14.34 -16.18
#